data_AF-A0A8T0FYE4-F1
#
_entry.id   AF-A0A8T0FYE4-F1
#
_cell.length_a   1.000
_cell.length_b   1.000
_cell.length_c   1.000
_cell.angle_alpha   90.00
_cell.angle_beta   90.00
_cell.angle_gamma   90.00
#
_symmetry.space_group_name_H-M   'P 1'
#
loop_
_entity.id
_entity.type
_entity.pdbx_description
1 polymer ?
#
loop_
_entity_poly.entity_id
_entity_poly.type
_entity_poly.pdbx_seq_one_letter_code
_entity_poly.pdbx_strand_id
1 'polypeptide(L)'
;MSLVTKQNDSFSSNCTGNNSLNSVSPIVGHYDVEQGLRYWHLVKYQDDQSNIKDYNHKSIPEIFLTRLLSTKGTVQKFVDDFLTTILTANERLPPAVKWLFDLLDEASAAHGILDPEVAHAWKSNSLPLRFWVNFIKNPDFVLDIQKTPVVDSCLSVIAQTLMDACSTSEHRLGKDSPSNKLLFAKDIPTYRKMVNRFYQDVASLPPVTDQEMCVAMQALSMSHNGEFDIISALRELYVYAAKYNDQVLEALDTDPYCQKMHLAEKLETVACTLEGEETRRFRGTVSIESYTTMEDQSRKLVINLPGSRRTSRRWKRAFPK
;
A
#
# COMPACT_ATOMS: atom_id res chain seq x y z
N MET A 1 33.27 -11.11 22.16
CA MET A 1 32.74 -12.29 21.45
C MET A 1 32.87 -12.03 19.96
N SER A 2 33.49 -12.96 19.22
CA SER A 2 33.55 -12.88 17.75
C SER A 2 32.43 -13.73 17.18
N LEU A 3 31.77 -13.25 16.12
CA LEU A 3 30.84 -14.08 15.35
C LEU A 3 31.67 -15.05 14.51
N VAL A 4 31.66 -16.32 14.89
CA VAL A 4 32.31 -17.39 14.11
C VAL A 4 31.25 -18.02 13.23
N THR A 5 31.54 -18.15 11.93
CA THR A 5 30.68 -18.87 11.00
C THR A 5 30.55 -20.32 11.46
N LYS A 6 29.32 -20.81 11.54
CA LYS A 6 29.04 -22.19 11.93
C LYS A 6 29.64 -23.12 10.86
N GLN A 7 30.82 -23.70 11.13
CA GLN A 7 31.38 -24.77 10.32
C GLN A 7 30.53 -26.01 10.56
N ASN A 8 29.65 -26.29 9.61
CA ASN A 8 28.79 -27.45 9.65
C ASN A 8 29.58 -28.64 9.08
N ASP A 9 30.45 -29.25 9.89
CA ASP A 9 31.02 -30.55 9.57
C ASP A 9 29.96 -31.62 9.82
N SER A 10 29.30 -32.01 8.71
CA SER A 10 28.58 -33.27 8.48
C SER A 10 27.52 -33.68 9.50
N PHE A 11 26.24 -33.69 9.10
CA PHE A 11 25.45 -34.93 9.03
C PHE A 11 24.11 -34.65 8.33
N SER A 12 23.86 -35.42 7.27
CA SER A 12 22.60 -35.47 6.53
C SER A 12 21.40 -35.65 7.46
N SER A 13 20.41 -34.78 7.32
CA SER A 13 19.00 -35.12 7.53
C SER A 13 18.14 -34.13 6.74
N ASN A 14 17.33 -34.68 5.83
CA ASN A 14 16.35 -33.97 5.04
C ASN A 14 15.43 -33.12 5.92
N CYS A 15 15.34 -31.82 5.63
CA CYS A 15 14.17 -31.02 5.95
C CYS A 15 13.88 -30.06 4.78
N THR A 16 13.22 -30.60 3.76
CA THR A 16 12.34 -29.82 2.88
C THR A 16 11.24 -29.20 3.72
N GLY A 17 11.21 -27.87 3.80
CA GLY A 17 10.18 -27.12 4.51
C GLY A 17 10.07 -25.70 3.97
N ASN A 18 9.36 -25.55 2.86
CA ASN A 18 8.73 -24.29 2.46
C ASN A 18 7.96 -23.72 3.65
N ASN A 19 8.09 -22.43 3.96
CA ASN A 19 7.06 -21.73 4.71
C ASN A 19 6.88 -20.30 4.20
N SER A 20 5.80 -20.15 3.44
CA SER A 20 5.15 -18.89 3.12
C SER A 20 4.68 -18.16 4.38
N LEU A 21 4.71 -16.83 4.24
CA LEU A 21 4.01 -15.80 5.00
C LEU A 21 2.62 -16.26 5.47
N ASN A 22 2.32 -16.08 6.77
CA ASN A 22 0.98 -15.74 7.24
C ASN A 22 1.03 -15.03 8.61
N SER A 23 0.23 -13.97 8.67
CA SER A 23 0.07 -12.98 9.74
C SER A 23 -0.83 -13.47 10.88
N VAL A 24 -0.35 -13.40 12.13
CA VAL A 24 -1.17 -13.40 13.36
C VAL A 24 -0.51 -12.49 14.41
N SER A 25 -1.32 -11.79 15.21
CA SER A 25 -0.98 -10.86 16.31
C SER A 25 0.16 -11.31 17.24
N PRO A 26 0.88 -10.38 17.91
CA PRO A 26 2.25 -10.57 18.39
C PRO A 26 2.41 -11.40 19.68
N ILE A 27 1.43 -12.23 20.05
CA ILE A 27 1.46 -12.99 21.32
C ILE A 27 1.64 -14.49 21.11
N VAL A 28 1.52 -15.03 19.89
CA VAL A 28 1.70 -16.46 19.63
C VAL A 28 2.63 -16.64 18.43
N GLY A 29 3.94 -16.58 18.71
CA GLY A 29 4.95 -17.07 17.77
C GLY A 29 4.82 -18.59 17.68
N HIS A 30 4.36 -19.08 16.54
CA HIS A 30 4.31 -20.49 16.21
C HIS A 30 5.72 -20.95 15.80
N TYR A 31 6.63 -21.08 16.78
CA TYR A 31 7.92 -21.75 16.61
C TYR A 31 8.20 -22.65 17.81
N ASP A 32 8.61 -23.87 17.48
CA ASP A 32 9.21 -24.90 18.33
C ASP A 32 8.28 -25.64 19.30
N VAL A 33 7.38 -26.45 18.72
CA VAL A 33 6.98 -27.72 19.35
C VAL A 33 7.83 -28.84 18.74
N GLU A 34 9.15 -28.68 18.70
CA GLU A 34 10.04 -29.84 18.59
C GLU A 34 10.13 -30.45 20.00
N GLN A 35 9.56 -31.64 20.18
CA GLN A 35 9.65 -32.49 21.39
C GLN A 35 8.74 -32.15 22.59
N GLY A 36 7.69 -31.33 22.42
CA GLY A 36 6.71 -31.07 23.50
C GLY A 36 7.22 -30.16 24.63
N LEU A 37 8.38 -29.53 24.45
CA LEU A 37 8.94 -28.54 25.36
C LEU A 37 8.48 -27.14 24.96
N ARG A 38 8.08 -26.33 25.93
CA ARG A 38 7.77 -24.91 25.74
C ARG A 38 8.92 -24.06 26.26
N TYR A 39 9.52 -23.27 25.38
CA TYR A 39 10.59 -22.34 25.74
C TYR A 39 10.02 -20.97 26.13
N TRP A 40 10.65 -20.31 27.10
CA TRP A 40 10.37 -18.92 27.45
C TRP A 40 11.69 -18.23 27.80
N HIS A 41 11.75 -16.91 27.58
CA HIS A 41 12.95 -16.11 27.89
C HIS A 41 12.74 -15.29 29.17
N LEU A 42 11.86 -14.28 29.11
CA LEU A 42 11.64 -13.35 30.24
C LEU A 42 10.31 -13.57 30.97
N VAL A 43 9.26 -13.92 30.24
CA VAL A 43 7.91 -14.11 30.79
C VAL A 43 7.47 -15.53 30.47
N LYS A 44 7.22 -16.33 31.50
CA LYS A 44 6.60 -17.64 31.35
C LYS A 44 5.10 -17.43 31.08
N TYR A 45 4.60 -17.97 29.98
CA TYR A 45 3.16 -17.99 29.72
C TYR A 45 2.46 -18.78 30.81
N GLN A 46 1.49 -18.17 31.50
CA GLN A 46 0.66 -18.88 32.47
C GLN A 46 -0.32 -19.78 31.72
N ASP A 47 -0.41 -21.04 32.11
CA ASP A 47 -1.29 -22.07 31.53
C ASP A 47 -2.77 -21.93 31.94
N ASP A 48 -3.20 -20.75 32.35
CA ASP A 48 -4.51 -20.57 32.95
C ASP A 48 -5.62 -20.52 31.88
N GLN A 49 -6.11 -21.71 31.53
CA GLN A 49 -7.37 -21.95 30.81
C GLN A 49 -8.62 -21.44 31.55
N SER A 50 -8.50 -20.71 32.67
CA SER A 50 -9.63 -20.43 33.55
C SER A 50 -10.17 -19.01 33.57
N ASN A 51 -9.54 -17.97 32.99
CA ASN A 51 -10.10 -16.58 33.10
C ASN A 51 -9.71 -15.62 31.96
N ILE A 52 -9.84 -16.02 30.70
CA ILE A 52 -9.55 -15.12 29.54
C ILE A 52 -10.55 -13.95 29.43
N LYS A 53 -11.73 -14.03 30.05
CA LYS A 53 -12.77 -12.98 29.93
C LYS A 53 -12.52 -11.73 30.78
N ASP A 54 -11.71 -11.80 31.83
CA ASP A 54 -11.58 -10.71 32.82
C ASP A 54 -10.30 -9.87 32.69
N TYR A 55 -9.40 -10.21 31.76
CA TYR A 55 -8.15 -9.45 31.54
C TYR A 55 -8.24 -8.39 30.45
N ASN A 56 -9.29 -8.38 29.62
CA ASN A 56 -9.43 -7.42 28.52
C ASN A 56 -9.78 -5.98 28.95
N HIS A 57 -10.00 -5.73 30.24
CA HIS A 57 -10.38 -4.41 30.77
C HIS A 57 -9.53 -3.91 31.93
N LYS A 58 -8.45 -4.61 32.31
CA LYS A 58 -7.55 -4.08 33.36
C LYS A 58 -6.69 -2.99 32.72
N SER A 59 -6.88 -1.76 33.17
CA SER A 59 -6.05 -0.62 32.80
C SER A 59 -4.58 -1.01 32.90
N ILE A 60 -3.79 -0.61 31.90
CA ILE A 60 -2.34 -0.81 31.90
C ILE A 60 -1.81 -0.30 33.26
N PRO A 61 -1.14 -1.14 34.07
CA PRO A 61 -0.60 -0.69 35.35
C PRO A 61 0.23 0.57 35.13
N GLU A 62 0.00 1.60 35.96
CA GLU A 62 0.53 2.96 35.80
C GLU A 62 2.05 3.00 35.52
N ILE A 63 2.80 2.05 36.09
CA ILE A 63 4.23 1.85 35.86
C ILE A 63 4.61 1.65 34.39
N PHE A 64 3.77 1.01 33.58
CA PHE A 64 4.01 0.81 32.16
C PHE A 64 3.70 2.06 31.35
N LEU A 65 2.74 2.89 31.78
CA LEU A 65 2.42 4.14 31.10
C LEU A 65 3.61 5.13 31.17
N THR A 66 4.26 5.25 32.33
CA THR A 66 5.48 6.08 32.48
C THR A 66 6.60 5.60 31.56
N ARG A 67 6.79 4.28 31.39
CA ARG A 67 7.78 3.71 30.47
C ARG A 67 7.45 4.00 29.00
N LEU A 68 6.17 3.90 28.62
CA LEU A 68 5.71 4.27 27.28
C LEU A 68 5.92 5.76 27.00
N LEU A 69 5.60 6.63 27.97
CA LEU A 69 5.83 8.07 27.86
C LEU A 69 7.33 8.41 27.76
N SER A 70 8.18 7.73 28.52
CA SER A 70 9.63 7.89 28.40
C SER A 70 10.12 7.50 27.02
N THR A 71 9.67 6.35 26.48
CA THR A 71 10.03 5.88 25.14
C THR A 71 9.55 6.85 24.07
N LYS A 72 8.30 7.32 24.18
CA LYS A 72 7.71 8.35 23.31
C LYS A 72 8.56 9.63 23.34
N GLY A 73 8.95 10.09 24.53
CA GLY A 73 9.81 11.27 24.70
C GLY A 73 11.16 11.12 24.00
N THR A 74 11.78 9.93 24.07
CA THR A 74 13.06 9.66 23.38
C THR A 74 12.94 9.71 21.86
N VAL A 75 11.83 9.21 21.28
CA VAL A 75 11.65 9.16 19.82
C VAL A 75 10.96 10.41 19.24
N GLN A 76 10.45 11.30 20.10
CA GLN A 76 9.59 12.43 19.74
C GLN A 76 10.18 13.28 18.60
N LYS A 77 11.44 13.68 18.72
CA LYS A 77 12.10 14.52 17.72
C LYS A 77 12.09 13.87 16.32
N PHE A 78 12.34 12.56 16.24
CA PHE A 78 12.35 11.85 14.95
C PHE A 78 10.96 11.79 14.33
N VAL A 79 9.92 11.65 15.15
CA VAL A 79 8.52 11.70 14.69
C VAL A 79 8.19 13.10 14.17
N ASP A 80 8.54 14.15 14.93
CA ASP A 80 8.29 15.54 14.55
C ASP A 80 9.03 15.92 13.25
N ASP A 81 10.31 15.57 13.14
CA ASP A 81 11.14 15.84 11.97
C ASP A 81 10.57 15.12 10.73
N PHE A 82 10.13 13.86 10.89
CA PHE A 82 9.51 13.09 9.81
C PHE A 82 8.18 13.71 9.36
N LEU A 83 7.25 13.98 10.29
CA LEU A 83 5.95 14.57 9.98
C LEU A 83 6.09 15.95 9.34
N THR A 84 7.00 16.78 9.87
CA THR A 84 7.32 18.08 9.28
C THR A 84 7.81 17.91 7.85
N THR A 85 8.70 16.94 7.58
CA THR A 85 9.24 16.69 6.24
C THR A 85 8.15 16.31 5.24
N ILE A 86 7.25 15.39 5.60
CA ILE A 86 6.20 14.91 4.69
C ILE A 86 4.99 15.84 4.56
N LEU A 87 4.81 16.78 5.50
CA LEU A 87 3.71 17.77 5.54
C LEU A 87 4.19 19.21 5.30
N THR A 88 5.32 19.40 4.62
CA THR A 88 5.78 20.74 4.21
C THR A 88 5.70 20.87 2.70
N ALA A 89 4.98 21.90 2.23
CA ALA A 89 5.03 22.31 0.82
C ALA A 89 6.32 23.10 0.58
N ASN A 90 7.26 22.49 -0.14
CA ASN A 90 8.53 23.11 -0.52
C ASN A 90 8.82 22.80 -2.00
N GLU A 91 9.92 23.34 -2.53
CA GLU A 91 10.33 23.15 -3.93
C GLU A 91 10.58 21.68 -4.33
N ARG A 92 10.74 20.78 -3.36
CA ARG A 92 10.93 19.33 -3.58
C ARG A 92 9.60 18.58 -3.63
N LEU A 93 8.47 19.24 -3.40
CA LEU A 93 7.15 18.62 -3.49
C LEU A 93 6.94 18.09 -4.92
N PRO A 94 6.62 16.80 -5.12
CA PRO A 94 6.38 16.28 -6.46
C PRO A 94 5.23 17.01 -7.16
N PRO A 95 5.38 17.40 -8.45
CA PRO A 95 4.32 18.10 -9.19
C PRO A 95 3.00 17.31 -9.22
N ALA A 96 3.09 15.98 -9.15
CA ALA A 96 1.94 15.08 -9.06
C ALA A 96 1.05 15.35 -7.82
N VAL A 97 1.63 15.75 -6.67
CA VAL A 97 0.85 16.05 -5.46
C VAL A 97 0.04 17.32 -5.65
N LYS A 98 0.67 18.38 -6.17
CA LYS A 98 -0.02 19.63 -6.51
C LYS A 98 -1.12 19.40 -7.54
N TRP A 99 -0.79 18.75 -8.66
CA TRP A 99 -1.74 18.43 -9.72
C TRP A 99 -2.94 17.61 -9.20
N LEU A 100 -2.70 16.60 -8.36
CA LEU A 100 -3.76 15.78 -7.79
C LEU A 100 -4.65 16.59 -6.84
N PHE A 101 -4.08 17.45 -6.01
CA PHE A 101 -4.86 18.26 -5.06
C PHE A 101 -5.69 19.32 -5.77
N ASP A 102 -5.15 19.95 -6.81
CA ASP A 102 -5.90 20.88 -7.67
C ASP A 102 -7.06 20.15 -8.37
N LEU A 103 -6.83 18.93 -8.88
CA LEU A 103 -7.88 18.10 -9.47
C LEU A 103 -9.04 17.84 -8.49
N LEU A 104 -8.72 17.58 -7.21
CA LEU A 104 -9.72 17.34 -6.16
C LEU A 104 -10.50 18.62 -5.82
N ASP A 105 -9.81 19.76 -5.74
CA ASP A 105 -10.43 21.07 -5.48
C ASP A 105 -11.35 21.48 -6.64
N GLU A 106 -10.90 21.31 -7.88
CA GLU A 106 -11.72 21.53 -9.08
C GLU A 106 -12.93 20.61 -9.13
N ALA A 107 -12.77 19.34 -8.77
CA ALA A 107 -13.88 18.39 -8.70
C ALA A 107 -14.90 18.80 -7.63
N SER A 108 -14.44 19.28 -6.47
CA SER A 108 -15.29 19.80 -5.39
C SER A 108 -16.09 21.02 -5.87
N ALA A 109 -15.41 21.98 -6.50
CA ALA A 109 -16.03 23.19 -7.05
C ALA A 109 -17.04 22.87 -8.17
N ALA A 110 -16.69 21.95 -9.08
CA ALA A 110 -17.55 21.55 -10.20
C ALA A 110 -18.86 20.88 -9.76
N HIS A 111 -18.89 20.26 -8.58
CA HIS A 111 -20.09 19.65 -7.99
C HIS A 111 -20.79 20.55 -6.97
N GLY A 112 -20.32 21.79 -6.78
CA GLY A 112 -20.93 22.76 -5.85
C GLY A 112 -20.79 22.35 -4.38
N ILE A 113 -19.74 21.61 -4.02
CA ILE A 113 -19.48 21.21 -2.64
C ILE A 113 -18.91 22.41 -1.88
N LEU A 114 -19.68 22.93 -0.94
CA LEU A 114 -19.34 24.11 -0.14
C LEU A 114 -18.58 23.78 1.14
N ASP A 115 -18.67 22.54 1.62
CA ASP A 115 -18.03 22.10 2.85
C ASP A 115 -16.53 21.81 2.62
N PRO A 116 -15.61 22.59 3.21
CA PRO A 116 -14.17 22.36 3.05
C PRO A 116 -13.69 21.05 3.66
N GLU A 117 -14.44 20.45 4.59
CA GLU A 117 -14.06 19.16 5.18
C GLU A 117 -14.08 18.01 4.16
N VAL A 118 -14.92 18.12 3.13
CA VAL A 118 -15.00 17.10 2.07
C VAL A 118 -13.71 17.08 1.24
N ALA A 119 -13.26 18.24 0.77
CA ALA A 119 -12.00 18.35 0.02
C ALA A 119 -10.80 17.95 0.89
N HIS A 120 -10.80 18.33 2.18
CA HIS A 120 -9.81 17.90 3.15
C HIS A 120 -9.76 16.36 3.30
N ALA A 121 -10.92 15.73 3.42
CA ALA A 121 -11.03 14.28 3.50
C ALA A 121 -10.57 13.59 2.22
N TRP A 122 -10.86 14.13 1.04
CA TRP A 122 -10.37 13.59 -0.24
C TRP A 122 -8.86 13.65 -0.34
N LYS A 123 -8.24 14.78 0.03
CA LYS A 123 -6.77 14.95 0.06
C LYS A 123 -6.12 14.00 1.07
N SER A 124 -6.72 13.84 2.25
CA SER A 124 -6.24 12.91 3.29
C SER A 124 -6.31 11.46 2.80
N ASN A 125 -7.42 11.06 2.19
CA ASN A 125 -7.66 9.71 1.69
C ASN A 125 -6.90 9.38 0.40
N SER A 126 -6.40 10.38 -0.34
CA SER A 126 -5.65 10.15 -1.57
C SER A 126 -4.15 9.99 -1.32
N LEU A 127 -3.58 10.74 -0.37
CA LEU A 127 -2.12 10.75 -0.14
C LEU A 127 -1.71 10.31 1.28
N PRO A 128 -1.90 11.07 2.38
CA PRO A 128 -1.38 10.66 3.70
C PRO A 128 -1.85 9.29 4.18
N LEU A 129 -3.14 8.98 4.03
CA LEU A 129 -3.72 7.75 4.57
C LEU A 129 -3.45 6.51 3.69
N ARG A 130 -3.09 6.70 2.41
CA ARG A 130 -2.82 5.61 1.47
C ARG A 130 -1.34 5.36 1.27
N PHE A 131 -0.58 6.44 1.12
CA PHE A 131 0.85 6.39 0.85
C PHE A 131 1.64 6.47 2.16
N TRP A 132 1.58 7.60 2.88
CA TRP A 132 2.47 7.83 4.02
C TRP A 132 2.24 6.88 5.20
N VAL A 133 0.97 6.61 5.57
CA VAL A 133 0.65 5.62 6.61
C VAL A 133 1.22 4.24 6.26
N ASN A 134 1.19 3.86 4.98
CA ASN A 134 1.71 2.57 4.54
C ASN A 134 3.25 2.50 4.66
N PHE A 135 3.95 3.57 4.28
CA PHE A 135 5.41 3.66 4.38
C PHE A 135 5.90 3.73 5.83
N ILE A 136 5.17 4.41 6.73
CA ILE A 136 5.49 4.40 8.16
C ILE A 136 5.39 2.97 8.72
N LYS A 137 4.35 2.23 8.33
CA LYS A 137 4.15 0.86 8.81
C LYS A 137 5.11 -0.15 8.19
N ASN A 138 5.51 0.07 6.94
CA ASN A 138 6.31 -0.85 6.15
C ASN A 138 7.58 -0.17 5.62
N PRO A 139 8.53 0.19 6.51
CA PRO A 139 9.79 0.80 6.11
C PRO A 139 10.65 -0.12 5.23
N ASP A 140 10.40 -1.44 5.30
CA ASP A 140 10.99 -2.47 4.46
C ASP A 140 10.62 -2.36 2.97
N PHE A 141 9.61 -1.54 2.61
CA PHE A 141 9.33 -1.19 1.21
C PHE A 141 10.37 -0.24 0.60
N VAL A 142 11.16 0.44 1.44
CA VAL A 142 12.16 1.43 1.00
C VAL A 142 13.56 1.05 1.42
N LEU A 143 13.69 0.40 2.58
CA LEU A 143 14.95 0.09 3.22
C LEU A 143 15.12 -1.43 3.29
N ASP A 144 16.32 -1.91 2.99
CA ASP A 144 16.67 -3.32 3.21
C ASP A 144 16.92 -3.56 4.70
N ILE A 145 15.84 -3.78 5.45
CA ILE A 145 15.86 -3.98 6.90
C ILE A 145 14.94 -5.13 7.32
N GLN A 146 15.36 -5.86 8.37
CA GLN A 146 14.49 -6.83 9.01
C GLN A 146 13.59 -6.14 10.04
N LYS A 147 12.31 -5.94 9.69
CA LYS A 147 11.31 -5.41 10.61
C LYS A 147 10.92 -6.46 11.66
N THR A 148 11.18 -6.17 12.94
CA THR A 148 10.74 -7.05 14.05
C THR A 148 9.30 -6.74 14.46
N PRO A 149 8.56 -7.70 15.07
CA PRO A 149 7.18 -7.46 15.52
C PRO A 149 7.04 -6.32 16.55
N VAL A 150 8.08 -6.10 17.37
CA VAL A 150 8.11 -4.98 18.33
C VAL A 150 8.17 -3.65 17.60
N VAL A 151 9.05 -3.54 16.59
CA VAL A 151 9.16 -2.34 15.74
C VAL A 151 7.87 -2.10 14.98
N ASP A 152 7.25 -3.14 14.41
CA ASP A 152 5.95 -3.05 13.72
C ASP A 152 4.85 -2.48 14.62
N SER A 153 4.80 -2.94 15.88
CA SER A 153 3.86 -2.43 16.88
C SER A 153 4.12 -0.95 17.21
N CYS A 154 5.38 -0.54 17.38
CA CYS A 154 5.75 0.85 17.63
C CYS A 154 5.41 1.76 16.44
N LEU A 155 5.73 1.34 15.22
CA LEU A 155 5.44 2.09 13.99
C LEU A 155 3.93 2.21 13.75
N SER A 156 3.14 1.20 14.12
CA SER A 156 1.67 1.28 14.06
C SER A 156 1.09 2.37 14.96
N VAL A 157 1.69 2.64 16.12
CA VAL A 157 1.28 3.77 17.00
C VAL A 157 1.56 5.12 16.33
N ILE A 158 2.73 5.26 15.69
CA ILE A 158 3.12 6.48 14.98
C ILE A 158 2.22 6.69 13.75
N ALA A 159 1.95 5.63 12.99
CA ALA A 159 1.04 5.67 11.84
C ALA A 159 -0.38 6.08 12.25
N GLN A 160 -0.90 5.55 13.37
CA GLN A 160 -2.18 5.97 13.92
C GLN A 160 -2.20 7.45 14.30
N THR A 161 -1.09 7.97 14.83
CA THR A 161 -0.97 9.40 15.15
C THR A 161 -1.10 10.28 13.91
N LEU A 162 -0.50 9.89 12.78
CA LEU A 162 -0.70 10.57 11.50
C LEU A 162 -2.16 10.46 11.01
N MET A 163 -2.78 9.27 11.14
CA MET A 163 -4.19 9.09 10.78
C MET A 163 -5.11 10.03 11.57
N ASP A 164 -4.88 10.15 12.88
CA ASP A 164 -5.66 11.02 13.76
C ASP A 164 -5.41 12.51 13.46
N ALA A 165 -4.20 12.87 13.04
CA ALA A 165 -3.86 14.22 12.59
C ALA A 165 -4.57 14.62 11.29
N CYS A 166 -4.84 13.67 10.38
CA CYS A 166 -5.61 13.93 9.16
C CYS A 166 -7.12 14.07 9.38
N SER A 167 -7.66 13.57 10.51
CA SER A 167 -9.09 13.69 10.81
C SER A 167 -9.49 15.12 11.16
N THR A 168 -10.66 15.58 10.69
CA THR A 168 -11.26 16.86 11.10
C THR A 168 -11.96 16.77 12.47
N SER A 169 -12.38 15.57 12.86
CA SER A 169 -13.11 15.32 14.10
C SER A 169 -12.22 15.39 15.35
N GLU A 170 -12.65 16.10 16.39
CA GLU A 170 -12.01 16.02 17.70
C GLU A 170 -12.43 14.75 18.45
N HIS A 171 -11.44 13.97 18.89
CA HIS A 171 -11.70 12.77 19.68
C HIS A 171 -11.74 13.14 21.17
N ARG A 172 -12.85 12.84 21.84
CA ARG A 172 -12.93 12.95 23.31
C ARG A 172 -12.16 11.80 23.94
N LEU A 173 -10.96 12.09 24.41
CA LEU A 173 -10.13 11.11 25.11
C LEU A 173 -10.62 10.96 26.56
N GLY A 174 -10.78 9.72 26.98
CA GLY A 174 -11.24 9.34 28.32
C GLY A 174 -10.42 8.19 28.89
N LYS A 175 -10.81 7.71 30.07
CA LYS A 175 -10.10 6.62 30.77
C LYS A 175 -10.10 5.29 29.99
N ASP A 176 -11.10 5.10 29.13
CA ASP A 176 -11.25 3.91 28.28
C ASP A 176 -10.61 4.08 26.89
N SER A 177 -9.94 5.21 26.65
CA SER A 177 -9.24 5.42 25.38
C SER A 177 -8.00 4.52 25.29
N PRO A 178 -7.76 3.89 24.13
CA PRO A 178 -6.57 3.09 23.89
C PRO A 178 -5.28 3.86 24.21
N SER A 179 -4.31 3.21 24.85
CA SER A 179 -3.10 3.90 25.34
C SER A 179 -2.28 4.55 24.22
N ASN A 180 -2.27 3.97 23.01
CA ASN A 180 -1.67 4.58 21.83
C ASN A 180 -2.27 5.94 21.47
N LYS A 181 -3.59 6.14 21.66
CA LYS A 181 -4.23 7.45 21.47
C LYS A 181 -3.89 8.44 22.58
N LEU A 182 -3.68 7.96 23.81
CA LEU A 182 -3.28 8.80 24.93
C LEU A 182 -1.83 9.30 24.83
N LEU A 183 -0.94 8.53 24.20
CA LEU A 183 0.49 8.87 24.09
C LEU A 183 0.75 10.16 23.31
N PHE A 184 0.04 10.36 22.20
CA PHE A 184 0.18 11.53 21.31
C PHE A 184 -0.99 12.52 21.40
N ALA A 185 -1.90 12.32 22.37
CA ALA A 185 -3.09 13.14 22.58
C ALA A 185 -2.83 14.64 22.56
N LYS A 186 -1.74 15.08 23.21
CA LYS A 186 -1.37 16.50 23.33
C LYS A 186 -0.74 17.06 22.04
N ASP A 187 -0.19 16.20 21.20
CA ASP A 187 0.53 16.58 19.97
C ASP A 187 -0.39 16.61 18.75
N ILE A 188 -1.44 15.76 18.73
CA ILE A 188 -2.42 15.65 17.63
C ILE A 188 -2.97 17.01 17.19
N PRO A 189 -3.40 17.95 18.08
CA PRO A 189 -3.88 19.26 17.64
C PRO A 189 -2.84 20.07 16.85
N THR A 190 -1.57 19.93 17.20
CA THR A 190 -0.45 20.57 16.49
C THR A 190 -0.22 19.92 15.13
N TYR A 191 -0.22 18.60 15.05
CA TYR A 191 -0.11 17.89 13.77
C TYR A 191 -1.30 18.15 12.85
N ARG A 192 -2.51 18.28 13.40
CA ARG A 192 -3.71 18.64 12.63
C ARG A 192 -3.60 20.04 12.01
N LYS A 193 -3.06 21.01 12.75
CA LYS A 193 -2.71 22.33 12.20
C LYS A 193 -1.66 22.22 11.09
N MET A 194 -0.67 21.34 11.22
CA MET A 194 0.34 21.09 10.20
C MET A 194 -0.28 20.51 8.92
N VAL A 195 -1.19 19.54 9.02
CA VAL A 195 -1.93 18.99 7.87
C VAL A 195 -2.77 20.07 7.19
N ASN A 196 -3.53 20.86 7.95
CA ASN A 196 -4.35 21.95 7.41
C ASN A 196 -3.50 22.98 6.66
N ARG A 197 -2.37 23.37 7.27
CA ARG A 197 -1.42 24.30 6.65
C ARG A 197 -0.82 23.71 5.39
N PHE A 198 -0.43 22.43 5.40
CA PHE A 198 0.10 21.75 4.22
C PHE A 198 -0.87 21.85 3.03
N TYR A 199 -2.16 21.60 3.25
CA TYR A 199 -3.17 21.70 2.18
C TYR A 199 -3.36 23.12 1.67
N GLN A 200 -3.32 24.12 2.56
CA GLN A 200 -3.39 25.53 2.19
C GLN A 200 -2.15 25.97 1.40
N ASP A 201 -0.96 25.59 1.86
CA ASP A 201 0.30 25.93 1.22
C ASP A 201 0.38 25.28 -0.17
N VAL A 202 -0.02 24.01 -0.33
CA VAL A 202 -0.11 23.35 -1.65
C VAL A 202 -1.14 24.04 -2.56
N ALA A 203 -2.31 24.42 -2.04
CA ALA A 203 -3.30 25.16 -2.83
C ALA A 203 -2.75 26.50 -3.34
N SER A 204 -1.91 27.17 -2.53
CA SER A 204 -1.28 28.45 -2.90
C SER A 204 -0.14 28.34 -3.91
N LEU A 205 0.41 27.15 -4.15
CA LEU A 205 1.44 26.93 -5.17
C LEU A 205 0.88 27.23 -6.57
N PRO A 206 1.74 27.65 -7.52
CA PRO A 206 1.34 27.78 -8.92
C PRO A 206 0.71 26.47 -9.45
N PRO A 207 -0.34 26.56 -10.28
CA PRO A 207 -0.95 25.37 -10.87
C PRO A 207 0.05 24.66 -11.79
N VAL A 208 0.09 23.33 -11.72
CA VAL A 208 0.91 22.52 -12.62
C VAL A 208 0.14 22.28 -13.91
N THR A 209 0.72 22.69 -15.03
CA THR A 209 0.09 22.52 -16.34
C THR A 209 0.12 21.05 -16.79
N ASP A 210 -0.85 20.65 -17.63
CA ASP A 210 -0.86 19.31 -18.23
C ASP A 210 0.45 18.99 -18.99
N GLN A 211 1.07 20.00 -19.59
CA GLN A 211 2.33 19.84 -20.31
C GLN A 211 3.49 19.56 -19.34
N GLU A 212 3.59 20.27 -18.22
CA GLU A 212 4.59 20.00 -17.18
C GLU A 212 4.41 18.62 -16.56
N MET A 213 3.16 18.23 -16.27
CA MET A 213 2.85 16.89 -15.75
C MET A 213 3.23 15.80 -16.75
N CYS A 214 2.93 15.98 -18.05
CA CYS A 214 3.34 15.05 -19.09
C CYS A 214 4.86 14.90 -19.18
N VAL A 215 5.61 16.00 -19.07
CA VAL A 215 7.09 15.97 -19.07
C VAL A 215 7.61 15.21 -17.86
N ALA A 216 7.08 15.47 -16.67
CA ALA A 216 7.46 14.75 -15.45
C ALA A 216 7.17 13.24 -15.55
N MET A 217 5.99 12.86 -16.05
CA MET A 217 5.62 11.45 -16.25
C MET A 217 6.48 10.76 -17.32
N GLN A 218 6.83 11.46 -18.40
CA GLN A 218 7.71 10.91 -19.43
C GLN A 218 9.13 10.69 -18.89
N ALA A 219 9.66 11.61 -18.09
CA ALA A 219 10.95 11.45 -17.44
C ALA A 219 10.99 10.22 -16.51
N LEU A 220 9.93 10.02 -15.71
CA LEU A 220 9.78 8.82 -14.88
C LEU A 220 9.68 7.54 -15.72
N SER A 221 8.89 7.55 -16.80
CA SER A 221 8.74 6.41 -17.70
C SER A 221 10.06 6.00 -18.34
N MET A 222 10.91 6.97 -18.69
CA MET A 222 12.25 6.71 -19.21
C MET A 222 13.20 6.19 -18.12
N SER A 223 13.13 6.73 -16.90
CA SER A 223 13.98 6.33 -15.78
C SER A 223 13.77 4.89 -15.37
N HIS A 224 12.53 4.40 -15.43
CA HIS A 224 12.16 3.04 -15.01
C HIS A 224 11.93 2.09 -16.19
N ASN A 225 12.42 2.44 -17.38
CA ASN A 225 12.22 1.61 -18.57
C ASN A 225 12.99 0.29 -18.43
N GLY A 226 12.28 -0.83 -18.56
CA GLY A 226 12.86 -2.17 -18.42
C GLY A 226 13.03 -2.66 -16.99
N GLU A 227 12.60 -1.92 -15.97
CA GLU A 227 12.62 -2.39 -14.57
C GLU A 227 11.51 -3.42 -14.28
N PHE A 228 10.47 -3.48 -15.12
CA PHE A 228 9.31 -4.35 -14.94
C PHE A 228 9.10 -5.26 -16.15
N ASP A 229 8.73 -6.52 -15.90
CA ASP A 229 8.31 -7.44 -16.94
C ASP A 229 6.86 -7.18 -17.36
N ILE A 230 6.72 -6.40 -18.43
CA ILE A 230 5.44 -6.01 -19.02
C ILE A 230 4.70 -7.24 -19.57
N ILE A 231 5.41 -8.25 -20.08
CA ILE A 231 4.77 -9.43 -20.67
C ILE A 231 4.08 -10.26 -19.59
N SER A 232 4.74 -10.48 -18.45
CA SER A 232 4.12 -11.15 -17.31
C SER A 232 2.89 -10.38 -16.79
N ALA A 233 2.98 -9.05 -16.68
CA ALA A 233 1.84 -8.23 -16.27
C ALA A 233 0.65 -8.33 -17.25
N LEU A 234 0.92 -8.35 -18.56
CA LEU A 234 -0.11 -8.49 -19.59
C LEU A 234 -0.77 -9.87 -19.57
N ARG A 235 -0.01 -10.94 -19.30
CA ARG A 235 -0.56 -12.29 -19.15
C ARG A 235 -1.53 -12.36 -17.98
N GLU A 236 -1.11 -11.87 -16.80
CA GLU A 236 -1.98 -11.82 -15.62
C GLU A 236 -3.21 -10.93 -15.85
N LEU A 237 -3.07 -9.82 -16.57
CA LEU A 237 -4.20 -8.97 -16.93
C LEU A 237 -5.19 -9.69 -17.86
N TYR A 238 -4.70 -10.46 -18.84
CA TYR A 238 -5.55 -11.21 -19.76
C TYR A 238 -6.40 -12.27 -19.04
N VAL A 239 -5.90 -12.87 -17.94
CA VAL A 239 -6.70 -13.81 -17.12
C VAL A 239 -8.03 -13.16 -16.69
N TYR A 240 -8.01 -11.89 -16.29
CA TYR A 240 -9.23 -11.15 -15.95
C TYR A 240 -10.06 -10.80 -17.18
N ALA A 241 -9.43 -10.38 -18.28
CA ALA A 241 -10.13 -10.05 -19.52
C ALA A 241 -10.88 -11.25 -20.10
N ALA A 242 -10.28 -12.45 -20.07
CA ALA A 242 -10.91 -13.69 -20.48
C ALA A 242 -12.02 -14.12 -19.52
N LYS A 243 -11.79 -14.01 -18.20
CA LYS A 243 -12.79 -14.37 -17.17
C LYS A 243 -14.08 -13.54 -17.27
N TYR A 244 -13.96 -12.26 -17.62
CA TYR A 244 -15.08 -11.33 -17.72
C TYR A 244 -15.37 -10.93 -19.18
N ASN A 245 -15.03 -11.80 -20.14
CA ASN A 245 -15.05 -11.47 -21.58
C ASN A 245 -16.41 -10.96 -22.04
N ASP A 246 -17.49 -11.68 -21.74
CA ASP A 246 -18.85 -11.30 -22.15
C ASP A 246 -19.24 -9.90 -21.62
N GLN A 247 -18.99 -9.61 -20.34
CA GLN A 247 -19.35 -8.32 -19.75
C GLN A 247 -18.51 -7.16 -20.31
N VAL A 248 -17.24 -7.43 -20.62
CA VAL A 248 -16.35 -6.43 -21.23
C VAL A 248 -16.78 -6.15 -22.67
N LEU A 249 -17.08 -7.19 -23.46
CA LEU A 249 -17.56 -7.01 -24.84
C LEU A 249 -18.89 -6.26 -24.88
N GLU A 250 -19.85 -6.63 -24.02
CA GLU A 250 -21.13 -5.91 -23.91
C GLU A 250 -20.92 -4.42 -23.58
N ALA A 251 -20.00 -4.09 -22.66
CA ALA A 251 -19.68 -2.71 -22.34
C ALA A 251 -19.04 -1.96 -23.51
N LEU A 252 -18.16 -2.62 -24.27
CA LEU A 252 -17.51 -2.04 -25.45
C LEU A 252 -18.50 -1.83 -26.61
N ASP A 253 -19.47 -2.72 -26.77
CA ASP A 253 -20.54 -2.61 -27.77
C ASP A 253 -21.62 -1.61 -27.35
N THR A 254 -21.77 -1.30 -26.07
CA THR A 254 -22.76 -0.32 -25.61
C THR A 254 -22.27 1.13 -25.77
N ASP A 255 -20.96 1.38 -25.67
CA ASP A 255 -20.40 2.73 -25.78
C ASP A 255 -20.17 3.14 -27.26
N PRO A 256 -20.83 4.21 -27.75
CA PRO A 256 -20.65 4.69 -29.13
C PRO A 256 -19.20 5.06 -29.50
N TYR A 257 -18.39 5.49 -28.54
CA TYR A 257 -16.97 5.77 -28.78
C TYR A 257 -16.19 4.48 -29.02
N CYS A 258 -16.45 3.45 -28.22
CA CYS A 258 -15.80 2.15 -28.32
C CYS A 258 -16.17 1.43 -29.62
N GLN A 259 -17.44 1.50 -30.03
CA GLN A 259 -17.91 1.02 -31.34
C GLN A 259 -17.17 1.71 -32.49
N LYS A 260 -17.10 3.05 -32.48
CA LYS A 260 -16.40 3.81 -33.53
C LYS A 260 -14.92 3.46 -33.65
N MET A 261 -14.30 3.06 -32.55
CA MET A 261 -12.89 2.67 -32.50
C MET A 261 -12.66 1.16 -32.70
N HIS A 262 -13.72 0.39 -32.94
CA HIS A 262 -13.74 -1.07 -33.11
C HIS A 262 -12.99 -1.78 -31.97
N LEU A 263 -13.26 -1.39 -30.72
CA LEU A 263 -12.52 -1.92 -29.57
C LEU A 263 -12.92 -3.36 -29.20
N ALA A 264 -14.19 -3.74 -29.39
CA ALA A 264 -14.65 -5.11 -29.18
C ALA A 264 -13.93 -6.09 -30.13
N GLU A 265 -13.94 -5.81 -31.43
CA GLU A 265 -13.23 -6.60 -32.45
C GLU A 265 -11.73 -6.72 -32.17
N LYS A 266 -11.09 -5.65 -31.65
CA LYS A 266 -9.67 -5.70 -31.25
C LYS A 266 -9.44 -6.62 -30.07
N LEU A 267 -10.33 -6.62 -29.07
CA LEU A 267 -10.22 -7.53 -27.93
C LEU A 267 -10.43 -8.98 -28.37
N GLU A 268 -11.41 -9.25 -29.23
CA GLU A 268 -11.61 -10.57 -29.83
C GLU A 268 -10.40 -11.04 -30.64
N THR A 269 -9.75 -10.13 -31.38
CA THR A 269 -8.51 -10.45 -32.12
C THR A 269 -7.39 -10.88 -31.17
N VAL A 270 -7.24 -10.19 -30.03
CA VAL A 270 -6.30 -10.57 -28.98
C VAL A 270 -6.66 -11.95 -28.41
N ALA A 271 -7.94 -12.19 -28.14
CA ALA A 271 -8.41 -13.48 -27.62
C ALA A 271 -8.14 -14.62 -28.60
N CYS A 272 -8.47 -14.45 -29.88
CA CYS A 272 -8.19 -15.45 -30.92
C CYS A 272 -6.69 -15.75 -31.07
N THR A 273 -5.85 -14.72 -30.93
CA THR A 273 -4.39 -14.87 -31.03
C THR A 273 -3.82 -15.65 -29.85
N LEU A 274 -4.29 -15.38 -28.63
CA LEU A 274 -3.82 -16.03 -27.41
C LEU A 274 -4.41 -17.43 -27.23
N GLU A 275 -5.69 -17.62 -27.57
CA GLU A 275 -6.37 -18.91 -27.48
C GLU A 275 -6.00 -19.86 -28.62
N GLY A 276 -5.59 -19.32 -29.78
CA GLY A 276 -5.18 -20.07 -30.96
C GLY A 276 -3.91 -20.93 -30.77
N GLU A 277 -3.10 -20.67 -29.74
CA GLU A 277 -1.94 -21.49 -29.39
C GLU A 277 -2.24 -22.52 -28.26
N GLU A 278 -3.19 -22.25 -27.35
CA GLU A 278 -3.52 -23.15 -26.22
C GLU A 278 -4.70 -24.11 -26.47
N THR A 279 -5.58 -23.81 -27.44
CA THR A 279 -6.76 -24.64 -27.73
C THR A 279 -6.49 -25.96 -28.48
N ARG A 280 -5.22 -26.32 -28.74
CA ARG A 280 -4.86 -27.71 -29.09
C ARG A 280 -4.38 -28.57 -27.93
N ARG A 281 -4.21 -28.03 -26.71
CA ARG A 281 -3.73 -28.86 -25.57
C ARG A 281 -4.55 -28.87 -24.30
N PHE A 282 -5.41 -27.90 -24.03
CA PHE A 282 -6.20 -27.93 -22.79
C PHE A 282 -7.65 -27.48 -22.99
N ARG A 283 -8.38 -28.15 -23.89
CA ARG A 283 -9.84 -28.20 -23.81
C ARG A 283 -10.23 -29.32 -22.84
N GLY A 284 -10.09 -29.03 -21.56
CA GLY A 284 -10.43 -29.94 -20.47
C GLY A 284 -9.67 -29.58 -19.22
N THR A 285 -10.35 -28.90 -18.30
CA THR A 285 -9.97 -28.72 -16.89
C THR A 285 -8.53 -28.24 -16.65
N VAL A 286 -8.31 -26.94 -16.58
CA VAL A 286 -7.10 -26.40 -15.96
C VAL A 286 -7.39 -26.21 -14.47
N SER A 287 -7.11 -27.26 -13.71
CA SER A 287 -6.75 -27.14 -12.30
C SER A 287 -5.42 -26.40 -12.21
N ILE A 288 -5.30 -25.55 -11.19
CA ILE A 288 -4.10 -24.81 -10.82
C ILE A 288 -3.01 -25.82 -10.42
N GLU A 289 -2.21 -26.33 -11.35
CA GLU A 289 -0.97 -27.06 -11.06
C GLU A 289 -0.23 -27.43 -12.37
N SER A 290 0.59 -26.50 -12.91
CA SER A 290 1.78 -26.84 -13.69
C SER A 290 2.53 -25.57 -14.16
N TYR A 291 3.20 -24.90 -13.23
CA TYR A 291 4.28 -23.96 -13.56
C TYR A 291 5.61 -24.70 -13.47
N THR A 292 6.13 -25.14 -14.61
CA THR A 292 7.57 -25.38 -14.82
C THR A 292 7.79 -25.65 -16.29
N THR A 293 8.89 -25.16 -16.85
CA THR A 293 9.35 -25.30 -18.25
C THR A 293 8.68 -24.40 -19.29
N MET A 294 9.07 -23.12 -19.39
CA MET A 294 9.09 -22.35 -20.66
C MET A 294 10.01 -21.12 -20.57
N GLU A 295 11.23 -21.27 -20.04
CA GLU A 295 12.26 -20.21 -20.09
C GLU A 295 12.91 -20.05 -21.48
N ASP A 296 12.60 -20.91 -22.45
CA ASP A 296 13.42 -21.06 -23.68
C ASP A 296 12.78 -20.50 -24.97
N GLN A 297 11.65 -19.79 -24.90
CA GLN A 297 11.01 -19.19 -26.09
C GLN A 297 11.08 -17.66 -26.18
N SER A 298 11.66 -16.99 -25.18
CA SER A 298 11.72 -15.53 -25.06
C SER A 298 12.65 -14.81 -26.06
N ARG A 299 13.08 -15.46 -27.16
CA ARG A 299 14.01 -14.88 -28.15
C ARG A 299 13.43 -14.62 -29.54
N LYS A 300 12.14 -14.82 -29.79
CA LYS A 300 11.58 -14.69 -31.16
C LYS A 300 10.45 -13.70 -31.41
N LEU A 301 10.00 -12.91 -30.43
CA LEU A 301 9.07 -11.81 -30.69
C LEU A 301 9.70 -10.44 -30.38
N VAL A 302 10.63 -10.03 -31.25
CA VAL A 302 10.92 -8.61 -31.46
C VAL A 302 9.91 -8.11 -32.49
N ILE A 303 8.77 -7.60 -32.04
CA ILE A 303 7.84 -6.86 -32.91
C ILE A 303 8.12 -5.38 -32.74
N ASN A 304 8.68 -4.78 -33.80
CA ASN A 304 8.83 -3.34 -33.99
C ASN A 304 7.46 -2.64 -33.92
N LEU A 305 7.31 -1.64 -33.05
CA LEU A 305 6.21 -0.67 -33.11
C LEU A 305 6.77 0.72 -33.47
N PRO A 306 6.33 1.35 -34.57
CA PRO A 306 6.69 2.72 -34.89
C PRO A 306 5.71 3.73 -34.27
N GLY A 307 6.27 4.80 -33.68
CA GLY A 307 5.77 6.18 -33.80
C GLY A 307 4.35 6.54 -33.30
N SER A 308 4.29 7.07 -32.07
CA SER A 308 3.52 8.24 -31.60
C SER A 308 2.22 8.67 -32.31
N ARG A 309 1.12 8.76 -31.53
CA ARG A 309 0.20 9.93 -31.59
C ARG A 309 -0.59 10.09 -30.28
N ARG A 310 -0.45 11.29 -29.72
CA ARG A 310 -1.21 11.88 -28.59
C ARG A 310 -2.72 11.65 -28.68
N THR A 311 -3.36 11.31 -27.57
CA THR A 311 -4.65 11.91 -27.18
C THR A 311 -4.67 12.14 -25.66
N SER A 312 -4.60 13.41 -25.26
CA SER A 312 -5.08 13.89 -23.96
C SER A 312 -6.60 13.90 -24.01
N ARG A 313 -7.29 13.31 -23.01
CA ARG A 313 -8.65 13.69 -22.58
C ARG A 313 -9.12 12.92 -21.33
N ARG A 314 -9.22 13.68 -20.23
CA ARG A 314 -10.45 13.89 -19.43
C ARG A 314 -11.12 12.64 -18.83
N TRP A 315 -10.73 12.30 -17.61
CA TRP A 315 -11.53 11.50 -16.68
C TRP A 315 -12.78 12.30 -16.27
N LYS A 316 -13.94 11.99 -16.86
CA LYS A 316 -15.24 12.37 -16.30
C LYS A 316 -16.19 11.18 -16.38
N ARG A 317 -16.76 10.86 -15.21
CA ARG A 317 -17.90 9.99 -14.91
C ARG A 317 -17.57 8.53 -14.57
N ALA A 318 -17.75 8.20 -13.29
CA ALA A 318 -18.53 7.05 -12.85
C ALA A 318 -18.82 7.15 -11.35
N PHE A 319 -19.96 7.73 -10.97
CA PHE A 319 -20.69 7.33 -9.76
C PHE A 319 -22.19 7.49 -10.04
N PRO A 320 -23.01 6.43 -9.89
CA PRO A 320 -24.45 6.54 -9.93
C PRO A 320 -24.99 7.10 -8.60
N LYS A 321 -26.22 7.63 -8.71
CA LYS A 321 -27.00 8.35 -7.70
C LYS A 321 -27.15 7.61 -6.38
#